data_AF-H6U8G9-F1
#
_entry.id   AF-H6U8G9-F1
#
_cell.length_a   1.000
_cell.length_b   1.000
_cell.length_c   1.000
_cell.angle_alpha   90.00
_cell.angle_beta   90.00
_cell.angle_gamma   90.00
#
_symmetry.space_group_name_H-M   'P 1'
#
loop_
_entity.id
_entity.type
_entity.pdbx_description
1 polymer ?
#
loop_
_entity_poly.entity_id
_entity_poly.type
_entity_poly.pdbx_seq_one_letter_code
_entity_poly.pdbx_strand_id
1 'polypeptide(L)'
;THQNDELAAITEKYAPKITALQEQMKPLQKAIEVWCEANRAELTQNGKTKTGSFNTGEVQWRQRPPSVSIRKADEVLARLRALGFTQFIRTKEEPNKEAMLAEPNIASTIAGITIKTAVEDFVIKPFEQEV
;
A
#
# COMPACT_ATOMS: atom_id res chain seq x y z
N THR A 1 -2.12 21.14 -15.81
CA THR A 1 -1.44 20.35 -16.85
C THR A 1 0.06 20.60 -16.82
N HIS A 2 0.54 21.84 -16.91
CA HIS A 2 1.97 22.20 -16.83
C HIS A 2 2.77 21.53 -15.69
N GLN A 3 2.22 21.47 -14.47
CA GLN A 3 2.87 20.81 -13.33
C GLN A 3 3.09 19.30 -13.55
N ASN A 4 2.14 18.63 -14.20
CA ASN A 4 2.28 17.20 -14.50
C ASN A 4 3.31 16.99 -15.62
N ASP A 5 3.38 17.90 -16.58
CA ASP A 5 4.36 17.86 -17.67
C ASP A 5 5.79 18.05 -17.14
N GLU A 6 5.99 18.94 -16.18
CA GLU A 6 7.27 19.12 -15.48
C GLU A 6 7.67 17.89 -14.67
N LEU A 7 6.74 17.28 -13.93
CA LEU A 7 6.99 16.04 -13.19
C LEU A 7 7.36 14.89 -14.13
N ALA A 8 6.71 14.80 -15.30
CA ALA A 8 7.02 13.81 -16.32
C ALA A 8 8.44 14.01 -16.87
N ALA A 9 8.80 15.26 -17.23
CA ALA A 9 10.12 15.58 -17.75
C ALA A 9 11.26 15.29 -16.74
N ILE A 10 11.04 15.58 -15.45
CA ILE A 10 11.99 15.23 -14.39
C ILE A 10 12.14 13.70 -14.29
N THR A 11 11.01 12.99 -14.28
CA THR A 11 11.01 11.52 -14.18
C THR A 11 11.76 10.89 -15.36
N GLU A 12 11.48 11.33 -16.59
CA GLU A 12 12.14 10.84 -17.81
C GLU A 12 13.65 11.07 -17.78
N LYS A 13 14.10 12.22 -17.26
CA LYS A 13 15.53 12.57 -17.17
C LYS A 13 16.31 11.70 -16.18
N TYR A 14 15.70 11.35 -15.04
CA TYR A 14 16.42 10.66 -13.95
C TYR A 14 16.14 9.16 -13.88
N ALA A 15 14.99 8.68 -14.35
CA ALA A 15 14.66 7.27 -14.41
C ALA A 15 15.78 6.40 -15.04
N PRO A 16 16.34 6.70 -16.22
CA PRO A 16 17.37 5.85 -16.82
C PRO A 16 18.67 5.84 -15.99
N LYS A 17 19.04 6.96 -15.35
CA LYS A 17 20.23 7.03 -14.50
C LYS A 17 20.07 6.19 -13.22
N ILE A 18 18.89 6.26 -12.62
CA ILE A 18 18.55 5.44 -11.45
C ILE A 18 18.56 3.96 -11.83
N THR A 19 17.94 3.59 -12.96
CA THR A 19 17.93 2.21 -13.46
C THR A 19 19.34 1.68 -13.70
N ALA A 20 20.21 2.44 -14.36
CA ALA A 20 21.60 2.03 -14.60
C ALA A 20 22.38 1.80 -13.30
N LEU A 21 22.21 2.66 -12.29
CA LEU A 21 22.83 2.47 -10.98
C LEU A 21 22.28 1.23 -10.26
N GLN A 22 20.96 1.01 -10.31
CA GLN A 22 20.33 -0.18 -9.75
C GLN A 22 20.83 -1.47 -10.41
N GLU A 23 21.04 -1.45 -11.73
CA GLU A 23 21.60 -2.58 -12.47
C GLU A 23 23.04 -2.89 -12.08
N GLN A 24 23.87 -1.87 -11.84
CA GLN A 24 25.23 -2.05 -11.33
C GLN A 24 25.26 -2.54 -9.87
N MET A 25 24.32 -2.11 -9.03
CA MET A 25 24.25 -2.52 -7.63
C MET A 25 23.88 -4.01 -7.46
N LYS A 26 23.02 -4.56 -8.33
CA LYS A 26 22.55 -5.96 -8.25
C LYS A 26 23.69 -7.01 -8.20
N PRO A 27 24.66 -7.05 -9.13
CA PRO A 27 25.74 -8.02 -9.08
C PRO A 27 26.67 -7.82 -7.87
N LEU A 28 26.93 -6.57 -7.46
CA LEU A 28 27.73 -6.27 -6.27
C LEU A 28 27.06 -6.78 -4.99
N GLN A 29 25.75 -6.53 -4.83
CA GLN A 29 24.96 -7.08 -3.73
C GLN A 29 25.00 -8.61 -3.73
N LYS A 30 24.92 -9.24 -4.91
CA LYS A 30 24.99 -10.70 -5.01
C LYS A 30 26.36 -11.25 -4.60
N ALA A 31 27.45 -10.58 -4.99
CA ALA A 31 28.80 -10.97 -4.59
C ALA A 31 28.99 -10.85 -3.07
N ILE A 32 28.49 -9.76 -2.47
CA ILE A 32 28.51 -9.55 -1.01
C ILE A 32 27.72 -10.65 -0.30
N GLU A 33 26.51 -10.97 -0.77
CA GLU A 33 25.67 -12.03 -0.21
C GLU A 33 26.39 -13.38 -0.20
N VAL A 34 26.98 -13.78 -1.34
CA VAL A 34 27.70 -15.06 -1.46
C VAL A 34 28.89 -15.13 -0.50
N TRP A 35 29.68 -14.07 -0.41
CA TRP A 35 30.81 -14.03 0.52
C TRP A 35 30.35 -14.03 1.99
N CYS A 36 29.33 -13.24 2.34
CA CYS A 36 28.83 -13.18 3.70
C CYS A 36 28.23 -14.52 4.15
N GLU A 37 27.53 -15.24 3.27
CA GLU A 37 26.96 -16.55 3.62
C GLU A 37 28.05 -17.60 3.84
N ALA A 38 29.13 -17.58 3.04
CA ALA A 38 30.29 -18.46 3.22
C ALA A 38 31.05 -18.18 4.53
N ASN A 39 31.10 -16.92 4.97
CA ASN A 39 31.82 -16.48 6.17
C ASN A 39 30.89 -16.20 7.36
N ARG A 40 29.64 -16.68 7.30
CA ARG A 40 28.59 -16.33 8.26
C ARG A 40 28.96 -16.67 9.69
N ALA A 41 29.59 -17.82 9.92
CA ALA A 41 29.99 -18.25 11.26
C ALA A 41 30.94 -17.25 11.90
N GLU A 42 31.96 -16.78 11.17
CA GLU A 42 32.89 -15.77 11.65
C GLU A 42 32.18 -14.43 11.91
N LEU A 43 31.41 -13.95 10.94
CA LEU A 43 30.69 -12.67 11.02
C LEU A 43 29.67 -12.61 12.16
N THR A 44 29.14 -13.76 12.59
CA THR A 44 28.11 -13.86 13.62
C THR A 44 28.60 -14.42 14.95
N GLN A 45 29.92 -14.56 15.13
CA GLN A 45 30.54 -15.19 16.30
C GLN A 45 29.94 -16.58 16.59
N ASN A 46 29.85 -17.41 15.56
CA ASN A 46 29.20 -18.72 15.54
C ASN A 46 27.71 -18.65 15.93
N GLY A 47 27.00 -17.62 15.46
CA GLY A 47 25.56 -17.46 15.65
C GLY A 47 25.14 -16.76 16.96
N LYS A 48 26.08 -16.19 17.74
CA LYS A 48 25.74 -15.36 18.90
C LYS A 48 25.05 -14.05 18.50
N THR A 49 25.35 -13.53 17.31
CA THR A 49 24.67 -12.38 16.72
C THR A 49 24.03 -12.77 15.40
N LYS A 50 23.18 -11.91 14.84
CA LYS A 50 22.67 -12.05 13.46
C LYS A 50 23.15 -10.90 12.58
N THR A 51 24.23 -10.24 12.98
CA THR A 51 24.75 -9.02 12.36
C THR A 51 26.25 -9.18 12.16
N GLY A 52 26.71 -8.93 10.93
CA GLY A 52 28.13 -8.74 10.60
C GLY A 52 28.39 -7.26 10.37
N SER A 53 29.30 -6.67 11.15
CA SER A 53 29.61 -5.24 11.10
C SER A 53 30.86 -4.96 10.26
N PHE A 54 30.82 -3.88 9.48
CA PHE A 54 31.90 -3.37 8.65
C PHE A 54 32.12 -1.87 8.92
N ASN A 55 33.20 -1.30 8.41
CA ASN A 55 33.48 0.13 8.53
C ASN A 55 32.47 1.02 7.80
N THR A 56 31.84 0.53 6.73
CA THR A 56 30.88 1.27 5.89
C THR A 56 29.43 0.84 6.10
N GLY A 57 29.15 -0.04 7.06
CA GLY A 57 27.79 -0.51 7.33
C GLY A 57 27.76 -1.91 7.94
N GLU A 58 26.64 -2.60 7.77
CA GLU A 58 26.42 -3.92 8.33
C GLU A 58 25.55 -4.80 7.43
N VAL A 59 25.68 -6.11 7.60
CA VAL A 59 24.80 -7.11 7.01
C VAL A 59 24.06 -7.86 8.12
N GLN A 60 22.79 -8.16 7.90
CA GLN A 60 21.95 -8.80 8.90
C GLN A 60 21.23 -10.02 8.33
N TRP A 61 21.25 -11.12 9.08
CA TRP A 61 20.46 -12.32 8.80
C TRP A 61 19.13 -12.24 9.54
N ARG A 62 18.16 -11.57 8.93
CA ARG A 62 16.81 -11.43 9.49
C ARG A 62 15.89 -12.56 9.03
N GLN A 63 15.12 -13.11 9.96
CA GLN A 63 13.94 -13.88 9.63
C GLN A 63 12.81 -12.88 9.36
N ARG A 64 12.24 -12.89 8.14
CA ARG A 64 11.05 -12.09 7.88
C ARG A 64 9.89 -12.64 8.73
N PRO A 65 9.09 -11.76 9.37
CA PRO A 65 7.84 -12.20 9.98
C PRO A 65 6.98 -12.97 8.96
N PRO A 66 6.20 -13.96 9.40
CA PRO A 66 5.27 -14.65 8.52
C PRO A 66 4.37 -13.64 7.79
N SER A 67 4.21 -13.82 6.49
CA SER A 67 3.28 -13.05 5.67
C SER A 67 2.21 -13.96 5.08
N VAL A 68 1.02 -13.41 4.86
CA VAL A 68 -0.10 -14.11 4.24
C VAL A 68 -0.27 -13.55 2.83
N SER A 69 -0.37 -14.43 1.82
CA SER A 69 -0.73 -14.07 0.46
C SER A 69 -2.06 -14.73 0.11
N ILE A 70 -2.98 -13.94 -0.43
CA ILE A 70 -4.33 -14.39 -0.80
C ILE A 70 -4.47 -14.22 -2.32
N ARG A 71 -4.85 -15.31 -3.00
CA ARG A 71 -5.26 -15.28 -4.41
C ARG A 71 -6.75 -15.54 -4.49
N LYS A 72 -7.43 -14.86 -5.41
CA LYS A 72 -8.89 -14.95 -5.58
C LYS A 72 -9.62 -14.67 -4.27
N ALA A 73 -9.49 -13.43 -3.79
CA ALA A 73 -9.97 -13.03 -2.47
C ALA A 73 -11.45 -13.39 -2.23
N ASP A 74 -12.31 -13.28 -3.24
CA ASP A 74 -13.75 -13.59 -3.11
C ASP A 74 -14.03 -15.08 -2.87
N GLU A 75 -13.34 -15.98 -3.58
CA GLU A 75 -13.45 -17.42 -3.34
C GLU A 75 -12.97 -17.78 -1.93
N VAL A 76 -11.90 -17.14 -1.47
CA VAL A 76 -11.36 -17.34 -0.11
C VAL A 76 -12.34 -16.82 0.93
N LEU A 77 -12.91 -15.63 0.75
CA LEU A 77 -13.94 -15.08 1.64
C LEU A 77 -15.17 -15.98 1.72
N ALA A 78 -15.65 -16.51 0.59
CA ALA A 78 -16.78 -17.44 0.56
C ALA A 78 -16.49 -18.73 1.35
N ARG A 79 -15.30 -19.30 1.20
CA ARG A 79 -14.86 -20.48 1.98
C ARG A 79 -14.71 -20.16 3.46
N LEU A 80 -14.14 -19.01 3.81
CA LEU A 80 -14.02 -18.59 5.21
C LEU A 80 -15.40 -18.45 5.87
N ARG A 81 -16.39 -17.90 5.15
CA ARG A 81 -17.78 -17.83 5.62
C ARG A 81 -18.39 -19.22 5.77
N ALA A 82 -18.25 -20.09 4.76
CA ALA A 82 -18.80 -21.44 4.79
C ALA A 82 -18.22 -22.31 5.91
N LEU A 83 -16.95 -22.10 6.25
CA LEU A 83 -16.24 -22.81 7.32
C LEU A 83 -16.41 -22.15 8.70
N GLY A 84 -17.10 -21.01 8.78
CA GLY A 84 -17.34 -20.29 10.04
C GLY A 84 -16.12 -19.56 10.61
N PHE A 85 -15.08 -19.32 9.81
CA PHE A 85 -13.86 -18.61 10.24
C PHE A 85 -14.03 -17.09 10.20
N THR A 86 -14.96 -16.58 11.01
CA THR A 86 -15.29 -15.15 11.06
C THR A 86 -14.13 -14.30 11.59
N GLN A 87 -13.22 -14.84 12.40
CA GLN A 87 -12.03 -14.14 12.90
C GLN A 87 -11.03 -13.76 11.79
N PHE A 88 -11.13 -14.40 10.61
CA PHE A 88 -10.32 -14.08 9.43
C PHE A 88 -11.03 -13.15 8.45
N ILE A 89 -12.26 -12.73 8.76
CA ILE A 89 -13.06 -11.84 7.93
C ILE A 89 -13.16 -10.48 8.63
N ARG A 90 -12.61 -9.45 8.00
CA ARG A 90 -12.78 -8.07 8.47
C ARG A 90 -14.07 -7.50 7.89
N THR A 91 -15.01 -7.11 8.76
CA THR A 91 -16.24 -6.41 8.39
C THR A 91 -16.09 -4.92 8.66
N LYS A 92 -16.53 -4.09 7.72
CA LYS A 92 -16.66 -2.64 7.89
C LYS A 92 -18.13 -2.29 7.65
N GLU A 93 -18.79 -1.76 8.66
CA GLU A 93 -20.17 -1.25 8.54
C GLU A 93 -20.09 0.26 8.34
N GLU A 94 -20.78 0.76 7.31
CA GLU A 94 -20.84 2.18 7.01
C GLU A 94 -22.30 2.62 6.85
N PRO A 95 -22.67 3.84 7.31
CA PRO A 95 -24.00 4.37 7.09
C PRO A 95 -24.35 4.46 5.60
N ASN A 96 -25.45 3.84 5.19
CA ASN A 96 -25.94 3.93 3.83
C ASN A 96 -26.76 5.22 3.63
N LYS A 97 -26.10 6.27 3.13
CA LYS A 97 -26.75 7.57 2.89
C LYS A 97 -27.83 7.51 1.81
N GLU A 98 -27.69 6.65 0.81
CA GLU A 98 -28.69 6.53 -0.26
C GLU A 98 -30.01 5.96 0.29
N ALA A 99 -29.92 4.90 1.10
CA ALA A 99 -31.09 4.35 1.79
C ALA A 99 -31.72 5.38 2.75
N MET A 100 -30.90 6.15 3.46
CA MET A 100 -31.38 7.24 4.32
C MET A 100 -32.08 8.35 3.53
N LEU A 101 -31.63 8.66 2.31
CA LEU A 101 -32.28 9.63 1.42
C LEU A 101 -33.55 9.07 0.77
N ALA A 102 -33.65 7.75 0.60
CA ALA A 102 -34.87 7.09 0.14
C ALA A 102 -35.97 7.14 1.22
N GLU A 103 -35.59 7.07 2.50
CA GLU A 103 -36.51 7.12 3.64
C GLU A 103 -36.16 8.26 4.62
N PRO A 104 -36.21 9.53 4.17
CA PRO A 104 -35.65 10.67 4.92
C PRO A 104 -36.41 10.95 6.22
N ASN A 105 -37.71 10.67 6.26
CA ASN A 105 -38.52 10.82 7.46
C ASN A 105 -38.10 9.84 8.55
N ILE A 106 -37.70 8.62 8.19
CA ILE A 106 -37.23 7.63 9.16
C ILE A 106 -35.80 7.97 9.57
N ALA A 107 -34.93 8.23 8.60
CA ALA A 107 -33.54 8.55 8.87
C ALA A 107 -33.35 9.79 9.75
N SER A 108 -34.17 10.83 9.60
CA SER A 108 -34.11 12.04 10.44
C SER A 108 -34.51 11.83 11.90
N THR A 109 -35.16 10.72 12.25
CA THR A 109 -35.48 10.38 13.65
C THR A 109 -34.28 9.83 14.42
N ILE A 110 -33.23 9.41 13.71
CA ILE A 110 -32.03 8.81 14.32
C ILE A 110 -31.09 9.93 14.81
N ALA A 111 -30.74 9.87 16.10
CA ALA A 111 -29.82 10.84 16.70
C ALA A 111 -28.49 10.90 15.94
N GLY A 112 -28.08 12.12 15.58
CA GLY A 112 -26.85 12.38 14.83
C GLY A 112 -27.01 12.40 13.30
N ILE A 113 -28.22 12.14 12.78
CA ILE A 113 -28.52 12.26 11.35
C ILE A 113 -29.24 13.59 11.08
N THR A 114 -28.63 14.43 10.24
CA THR A 114 -29.25 15.67 9.75
C THR A 114 -29.40 15.60 8.24
N ILE A 115 -30.64 15.65 7.75
CA ILE A 115 -30.94 15.72 6.32
C ILE A 115 -31.14 17.18 5.96
N LYS A 116 -30.24 17.73 5.15
CA LYS A 116 -30.37 19.09 4.62
C LYS A 116 -31.24 19.06 3.38
N THR A 117 -32.35 19.77 3.40
CA THR A 117 -33.26 19.96 2.26
C THR A 117 -33.35 21.45 1.91
N ALA A 118 -33.62 21.76 0.64
CA ALA A 118 -33.82 23.14 0.16
C ALA A 118 -32.62 24.08 0.35
N VAL A 119 -31.39 23.57 0.21
CA VAL A 119 -30.19 24.43 0.06
C VAL A 119 -30.13 24.88 -1.40
N GLU A 120 -30.23 26.18 -1.63
CA GLU A 120 -30.01 26.76 -2.95
C GLU A 120 -28.52 27.04 -3.15
N ASP A 121 -27.92 26.37 -4.12
CA ASP A 121 -26.54 26.63 -4.54
C ASP A 121 -26.54 27.56 -5.76
N PHE A 122 -25.78 28.65 -5.69
CA PHE A 122 -25.47 29.48 -6.85
C PHE A 122 -24.36 28.80 -7.66
N VAL A 123 -24.71 28.22 -8.80
CA VAL A 123 -23.77 27.49 -9.67
C VAL A 123 -23.50 28.28 -10.94
N ILE A 124 -22.25 28.68 -11.16
CA ILE A 124 -21.78 29.14 -12.46
C ILE A 124 -21.28 27.92 -13.22
N LYS A 125 -21.89 27.60 -14.37
CA LYS A 125 -21.35 26.63 -15.32
C LYS A 125 -20.76 27.39 -16.51
N PRO A 126 -19.43 27.57 -16.57
CA PRO A 126 -18.79 28.15 -17.75
C PRO A 126 -19.17 27.33 -18.99
N PHE A 127 -19.37 28.00 -20.11
CA PHE A 127 -19.55 27.32 -21.39
C PHE A 127 -18.19 26.76 -21.83
N GLU A 128 -18.03 25.44 -21.83
CA GLU A 128 -16.86 24.78 -22.40
C GLU A 128 -17.10 24.57 -23.90
N GLN A 129 -16.37 25.31 -24.72
CA GLN A 129 -16.26 25.03 -26.15
C GLN A 129 -15.10 24.06 -26.33
N GLU A 130 -15.35 22.88 -26.92
CA GLU A 130 -14.28 21.95 -27.31
C GLU A 130 -13.30 22.69 -28.24
N VAL A 131 -12.03 22.73 -27.85
CA VAL A 131 -10.91 23.15 -28.70
C VAL A 131 -10.13 21.91 -29.10
#